data_AF-A0A6V6ZI85-F1
#
_entry.id   AF-A0A6V6ZI85-F1
#
_cell.length_a   1.000
_cell.length_b   1.000
_cell.length_c   1.000
_cell.angle_alpha   90.00
_cell.angle_beta   90.00
_cell.angle_gamma   90.00
#
_symmetry.space_group_name_H-M   'P 1'
#
loop_
_entity.id
_entity.type
_entity.pdbx_description
1 polymer ?
#
loop_
_entity_poly.entity_id
_entity_poly.type
_entity_poly.pdbx_seq_one_letter_code
_entity_poly.pdbx_strand_id
1 'polypeptide(L)' 'MARNEWILDVLSDLNAFAVENGLTALAEQLDDTKLIAAAEIASASNEARAPADGNTTRFESSSGGLGKHQHA' A
#
# COMPACT_ATOMS: atom_id res chain seq x y z
N MET A 1 -4.20 -0.73 17.41
CA MET A 1 -3.32 -1.69 16.73
C MET A 1 -3.85 -1.89 15.33
N ALA A 2 -3.15 -1.37 14.33
CA ALA A 2 -3.44 -1.72 12.95
C ALA A 2 -3.11 -3.20 12.72
N ARG A 3 -3.79 -3.81 11.75
CA ARG A 3 -3.56 -5.21 11.38
C ARG A 3 -2.08 -5.36 11.01
N ASN A 4 -1.41 -6.34 11.62
CA ASN A 4 -0.01 -6.72 11.41
C ASN A 4 1.07 -5.92 12.17
N GLU A 5 0.76 -4.86 12.92
CA GLU A 5 1.81 -4.11 13.67
C GLU A 5 2.52 -4.97 14.74
N TRP A 6 1.83 -5.99 15.27
CA TRP A 6 2.37 -6.91 16.28
C TRP A 6 3.68 -7.60 15.85
N ILE A 7 3.91 -7.75 14.54
CA ILE A 7 5.14 -8.39 14.04
C ILE A 7 6.37 -7.53 14.29
N LEU A 8 6.23 -6.20 14.36
CA LEU A 8 7.36 -5.31 14.60
C LEU A 8 7.92 -5.48 16.01
N ASP A 9 7.03 -5.69 16.99
CA ASP A 9 7.43 -6.00 18.37
C ASP A 9 8.16 -7.35 18.42
N VAL A 10 7.62 -8.39 17.77
CA VAL A 10 8.27 -9.72 17.69
C VAL A 10 9.64 -9.65 17.03
N LEU A 11 9.78 -8.91 15.93
CA LEU A 11 11.06 -8.74 15.26
C LEU A 11 12.06 -7.93 16.13
N SER A 12 11.56 -7.00 16.95
CA SER A 12 12.40 -6.28 17.92
C SER A 12 12.92 -7.22 19.00
N ASP A 13 12.07 -8.09 19.55
CA ASP A 13 12.47 -9.08 20.57
C ASP A 13 13.50 -10.07 20.02
N LEU A 14 13.30 -10.56 18.79
CA LEU A 14 14.25 -11.45 18.13
C LEU A 14 15.60 -10.78 17.86
N ASN A 15 15.60 -9.49 17.49
CA ASN A 15 16.82 -8.73 17.28
C ASN A 15 17.58 -8.54 18.60
N ALA A 16 16.89 -8.19 19.69
CA ALA A 16 17.49 -8.09 21.02
C ALA A 16 18.13 -9.43 21.44
N PHE A 17 17.41 -10.54 21.27
CA PHE A 17 17.96 -11.88 21.49
C PHE A 17 19.22 -12.14 20.65
N ALA A 18 19.21 -11.81 19.36
CA ALA A 18 20.36 -12.01 18.48
C ALA A 18 21.58 -11.19 18.94
N VAL A 19 21.38 -9.93 19.33
CA VAL A 19 22.44 -9.06 19.86
C VAL A 19 23.01 -9.61 21.16
N GLU A 20 22.17 -9.99 22.12
CA GLU A 20 22.58 -10.54 23.41
C GLU A 20 23.38 -11.84 23.27
N ASN A 21 23.14 -12.60 22.21
CA ASN A 21 23.80 -13.88 21.95
C ASN A 21 24.97 -13.77 20.94
N GLY A 22 25.35 -12.57 20.52
CA GLY A 22 26.46 -12.36 19.58
C GLY A 22 26.18 -12.89 18.16
N LEU A 23 24.91 -13.05 17.80
CA LEU A 23 24.48 -13.52 16.47
C LEU A 23 24.41 -12.33 15.51
N THR A 24 25.55 -11.68 15.25
CA THR A 24 25.62 -10.40 14.52
C THR A 24 24.91 -10.42 13.17
N ALA A 25 25.17 -11.43 12.33
CA ALA A 25 24.53 -11.54 11.02
C ALA A 25 22.99 -11.69 11.11
N LEU A 26 22.50 -12.38 12.15
CA LEU A 26 21.07 -12.50 12.38
C LEU A 26 20.47 -11.17 12.84
N ALA A 27 21.15 -10.44 13.73
CA ALA A 27 20.71 -9.13 14.17
C ALA A 27 20.61 -8.14 12.99
N GLU A 28 21.64 -8.09 12.14
CA GLU A 28 21.65 -7.27 10.92
C GLU A 28 20.47 -7.60 10.00
N GLN A 29 20.25 -8.89 9.71
CA GLN A 29 19.13 -9.30 8.86
C GLN A 29 17.77 -8.98 9.49
N LEU A 30 17.65 -9.05 10.81
CA LEU A 30 16.42 -8.68 11.53
C LEU A 30 16.18 -7.17 11.51
N ASP A 31 17.22 -6.33 11.49
CA ASP A 31 17.07 -4.88 11.29
C ASP A 31 16.51 -4.57 9.90
N ASP A 32 17.07 -5.17 8.85
CA ASP A 32 16.56 -5.02 7.48
C ASP A 32 15.12 -5.53 7.35
N THR A 33 14.82 -6.67 7.98
CA THR A 33 13.47 -7.27 7.97
C THR A 33 12.45 -6.34 8.64
N LYS A 34 12.81 -5.69 9.76
CA LYS A 34 11.95 -4.69 10.42
C LYS A 34 11.62 -3.52 9.49
N LEU A 35 12.61 -3.02 8.73
CA LEU A 35 12.40 -1.92 7.78
C LEU A 35 11.44 -2.31 6.65
N ILE A 36 11.63 -3.49 6.05
CA ILE A 36 10.76 -3.99 4.99
C ILE A 36 9.34 -4.19 5.52
N ALA A 37 9.19 -4.84 6.68
CA ALA A 37 7.87 -5.08 7.29
C ALA A 37 7.14 -3.76 7.59
N ALA A 38 7.83 -2.75 8.13
CA ALA A 38 7.23 -1.45 8.39
C ALA A 38 6.74 -0.77 7.10
N ALA A 39 7.52 -0.83 6.02
CA ALA A 39 7.15 -0.28 4.73
C ALA A 39 5.91 -0.98 4.13
N GLU A 40 5.87 -2.31 4.18
CA GLU A 40 4.74 -3.10 3.68
C GLU A 40 3.45 -2.85 4.48
N ILE A 41 3.55 -2.77 5.82
CA ILE A 41 2.41 -2.47 6.69
C ILE A 41 1.87 -1.06 6.43
N ALA A 42 2.76 -0.07 6.29
CA ALA A 42 2.37 1.30 5.97
C ALA A 42 1.66 1.38 4.60
N SER A 43 2.19 0.67 3.59
CA SER A 43 1.58 0.60 2.26
C SER A 43 0.19 -0.05 2.31
N ALA A 44 0.04 -1.18 3.02
CA ALA A 44 -1.24 -1.86 3.17
C ALA A 44 -2.29 -0.99 3.90
N SER A 45 -1.87 -0.16 4.86
CA SER A 45 -2.75 0.82 5.51
C SER A 45 -3.20 1.94 4.57
N ASN A 46 -2.32 2.36 3.65
CA ASN A 46 -2.62 3.39 2.66
C ASN A 46 -3.61 2.88 1.59
N GLU A 47 -3.44 1.65 1.10
CA GLU A 47 -4.39 1.02 0.16
C GLU A 47 -5.79 0.87 0.76
N ALA A 48 -5.90 0.55 2.05
CA ALA A 48 -7.19 0.47 2.75
C ALA A 48 -7.87 1.84 2.95
N ARG A 49 -7.12 2.95 2.81
CA ARG A 49 -7.59 4.32 3.02
C ARG A 49 -7.83 5.09 1.73
N ALA A 50 -7.42 4.58 0.57
CA ALA A 50 -7.77 5.18 -0.71
C ALA A 50 -9.28 5.01 -0.93
N PRO A 51 -10.09 6.09 -0.94
CA PRO A 51 -11.43 5.97 -1.49
C PRO A 51 -11.27 5.58 -2.96
N ALA A 52 -12.01 4.56 -3.38
CA ALA A 52 -12.23 4.25 -4.78
C ALA A 52 -13.05 5.38 -5.44
N ASP A 53 -12.55 6.60 -5.42
CA ASP A 53 -13.16 7.76 -6.08
C ASP A 53 -12.67 7.81 -7.52
N GLY A 54 -12.85 6.67 -8.20
CA GLY A 54 -12.82 6.57 -9.64
C GLY A 54 -14.14 7.12 -10.16
N ASN A 55 -14.30 8.45 -10.09
CA ASN A 55 -15.23 9.18 -10.95
C ASN A 55 -14.86 8.85 -12.40
N THR A 56 -15.45 7.77 -12.93
CA THR A 56 -15.67 7.63 -14.37
C THR A 56 -16.70 8.68 -14.72
N THR A 57 -16.23 9.93 -14.87
CA THR A 57 -16.94 10.92 -15.66
C THR A 57 -17.06 10.29 -17.03
N ARG A 58 -18.24 9.75 -17.28
CA ARG A 58 -18.79 9.41 -18.58
C ARG A 58 -18.50 10.59 -19.49
N PHE A 59 -17.38 10.55 -20.21
CA PHE A 59 -17.22 11.33 -21.41
C PHE A 59 -18.22 10.72 -22.40
N GLU A 60 -19.45 11.23 -22.32
CA GLU A 60 -20.41 11.14 -23.40
C GLU A 60 -19.75 11.85 -24.58
N SER A 61 -19.05 11.07 -25.39
CA SER A 61 -18.67 11.46 -26.73
C SER A 61 -19.96 11.89 -27.42
N SER A 62 -20.20 13.20 -27.43
CA SER A 62 -21.18 13.83 -28.28
C SER A 62 -20.69 13.64 -29.71
N SER A 63 -20.98 12.45 -30.24
CA SER A 63 -20.83 12.15 -31.65
C SER A 63 -21.77 13.06 -32.41
N GLY A 64 -21.17 14.11 -32.98
CA GLY A 64 -21.40 14.61 -34.32
C GLY A 64 -22.85 14.69 -34.77
N GLY A 65 -23.36 15.92 -34.82
CA GLY A 65 -24.65 16.22 -35.42
C GLY A 65 -24.79 15.70 -36.85
N LEU A 66 -25.98 15.25 -37.19
CA LEU A 66 -26.35 14.94 -38.56
C LEU A 66 -27.81 15.33 -38.82
N GLY A 67 -27.99 16.24 -39.78
CA GLY A 67 -29.14 16.27 -40.69
C GLY A 67 -30.45 16.85 -40.17
N LYS A 68 -30.62 18.18 -40.26
CA LYS A 68 -31.94 18.79 -40.47
C LYS A 68 -31.93 19.45 -41.84
N HIS A 69 -32.43 18.73 -42.84
CA HIS A 69 -32.88 19.32 -44.10
C HIS A 69 -34.33 18.88 -44.31
N GLN A 70 -35.25 19.75 -43.92
CA GLN A 70 -36.62 19.73 -44.39
C GLN A 70 -36.67 20.75 -45.53
N HIS A 71 -37.00 20.30 -46.75
CA HIS A 71 -37.37 21.17 -47.85
C HIS A 71 -38.86 21.01 -48.12
N ALA A 72 -39.45 22.15 -48.48
CA ALA A 72 -40.86 22.48 -48.65
C ALA A 72 -41.62 21.64 -49.68
#